data_AF-A0A418GD45-F1
#
_entry.id   AF-A0A418GD45-F1
#
_cell.length_a   1.000
_cell.length_b   1.000
_cell.length_c   1.000
_cell.angle_alpha   90.00
_cell.angle_beta   90.00
_cell.angle_gamma   90.00
#
_symmetry.space_group_name_H-M   'P 1'
#
loop_
_entity.id
_entity.type
_entity.pdbx_description
1 polymer ?
#
loop_
_entity_poly.entity_id
_entity_poly.type
_entity_poly.pdbx_seq_one_letter_code
_entity_poly.pdbx_strand_id
1 'polypeptide(L)'
;MTTLRQPYYELSPAVYNALVQAKTALENSTLDTTLMELVYLRVSQINGCAFCLEMHSKALRKSGVPQHKLDALAGWRVSHHFDERERAALAWAESVTEIART
;
A
#
# COMPACT_ATOMS: atom_id res chain seq x y z
N MET A 1 9.08 15.87 -7.66
CA MET A 1 9.39 14.43 -7.81
C MET A 1 10.82 14.30 -8.29
N THR A 2 11.68 13.59 -7.56
CA THR A 2 13.04 13.29 -8.02
C THR A 2 12.97 12.49 -9.31
N THR A 3 13.83 12.85 -10.27
CA THR A 3 13.98 12.15 -11.54
C THR A 3 14.29 10.67 -11.30
N LEU A 4 13.62 9.76 -12.01
CA LEU A 4 13.95 8.34 -11.97
C LEU A 4 15.43 8.14 -12.32
N ARG A 5 16.14 7.35 -11.52
CA ARG A 5 17.54 6.98 -11.83
C ARG A 5 17.65 6.18 -13.13
N GLN A 6 16.61 5.40 -13.45
CA GLN A 6 16.49 4.55 -14.64
C GLN A 6 15.02 4.44 -15.04
N PRO A 7 14.66 4.59 -16.34
CA PRO A 7 13.29 4.42 -16.82
C PRO A 7 12.95 2.93 -16.99
N TYR A 8 12.79 2.21 -15.87
CA TYR A 8 12.66 0.74 -15.86
C TYR A 8 11.47 0.21 -16.69
N TYR A 9 10.41 1.01 -16.86
CA TYR A 9 9.25 0.65 -17.68
C TYR A 9 9.56 0.66 -19.20
N GLU A 10 10.53 1.47 -19.64
CA GLU A 10 11.06 1.46 -21.02
C GLU A 10 12.14 0.40 -21.20
N LEU A 11 13.00 0.23 -20.19
CA LEU A 11 14.12 -0.72 -20.25
C LEU A 11 13.69 -2.18 -20.14
N SER A 12 12.58 -2.45 -19.44
CA SER A 12 12.05 -3.81 -19.24
C SER A 12 10.51 -3.83 -19.26
N PRO A 13 9.88 -3.54 -20.40
CA PRO A 13 8.43 -3.42 -20.51
C PRO A 13 7.71 -4.74 -20.19
N ALA A 14 8.28 -5.88 -20.57
CA ALA A 14 7.68 -7.19 -20.28
C ALA A 14 7.58 -7.45 -18.76
N VAL A 15 8.65 -7.16 -18.00
CA VAL A 15 8.67 -7.35 -16.54
C VAL A 15 7.74 -6.36 -15.87
N TYR A 16 7.78 -5.08 -16.28
CA TYR A 16 6.88 -4.07 -15.74
C TYR A 16 5.40 -4.42 -15.99
N ASN A 17 5.06 -4.88 -17.19
CA ASN A 17 3.69 -5.29 -17.52
C ASN A 17 3.22 -6.49 -16.70
N ALA A 18 4.10 -7.44 -16.38
CA ALA A 18 3.76 -8.55 -15.51
C ALA A 18 3.40 -8.07 -14.08
N LEU A 19 4.13 -7.08 -13.54
CA LEU A 19 3.78 -6.46 -12.25
C LEU A 19 2.43 -5.72 -12.30
N VAL A 20 2.17 -5.00 -13.40
CA VAL A 20 0.87 -4.34 -13.63
C VAL A 20 -0.26 -5.37 -13.68
N GLN A 21 -0.06 -6.50 -14.37
CA GLN A 21 -1.06 -7.57 -14.44
C GLN A 21 -1.35 -8.17 -13.05
N ALA A 22 -0.33 -8.36 -12.22
CA ALA A 22 -0.52 -8.81 -10.84
C ALA A 22 -1.38 -7.83 -10.04
N LYS A 23 -1.11 -6.52 -10.15
CA LYS A 23 -1.95 -5.47 -9.55
C LYS A 23 -3.39 -5.53 -10.06
N THR A 24 -3.59 -5.59 -11.38
CA THR A 24 -4.93 -5.65 -11.99
C THR A 24 -5.71 -6.89 -11.54
N ALA A 25 -5.05 -8.04 -11.40
CA ALA A 25 -5.70 -9.25 -10.89
C ALA A 25 -6.20 -9.06 -9.44
N LEU A 26 -5.42 -8.37 -8.59
CA LEU A 26 -5.84 -8.04 -7.23
C LEU A 26 -6.99 -7.04 -7.20
N GLU A 27 -6.95 -6.00 -8.05
CA GLU A 27 -8.02 -5.00 -8.16
C GLU A 27 -9.36 -5.60 -8.63
N ASN A 28 -9.31 -6.69 -9.40
CA ASN A 28 -10.50 -7.43 -9.85
C ASN A 28 -10.90 -8.58 -8.91
N SER A 29 -10.22 -8.73 -7.77
CA SER A 29 -10.55 -9.76 -6.78
C SER A 29 -11.75 -9.34 -5.89
N THR A 30 -12.15 -10.21 -4.97
CA THR A 30 -13.19 -9.91 -3.98
C THR A 30 -12.69 -9.07 -2.81
N LEU A 31 -11.40 -8.68 -2.80
CA LEU A 31 -10.85 -7.81 -1.78
C LEU A 31 -11.33 -6.38 -1.95
N ASP A 32 -11.71 -5.76 -0.83
CA ASP A 32 -12.08 -4.36 -0.80
C ASP A 32 -10.88 -3.48 -1.22
N THR A 33 -11.13 -2.52 -2.11
CA THR A 33 -10.09 -1.64 -2.65
C THR A 33 -9.50 -0.73 -1.57
N THR A 34 -10.32 -0.21 -0.64
CA THR A 34 -9.83 0.60 0.48
C THR A 34 -8.95 -0.24 1.41
N LEU A 35 -9.38 -1.48 1.64
CA LEU A 35 -8.62 -2.66 2.08
C LEU A 35 -7.16 -2.64 1.62
N MET A 36 -7.02 -2.88 0.32
CA MET A 36 -5.73 -3.03 -0.35
C MET A 36 -4.90 -1.73 -0.27
N GLU A 37 -5.52 -0.58 -0.46
CA GLU A 37 -4.83 0.71 -0.41
C GLU A 37 -4.28 1.05 0.99
N LEU A 38 -4.98 0.69 2.08
CA LEU A 38 -4.45 0.81 3.45
C LEU A 38 -3.22 -0.06 3.66
N VAL A 39 -3.25 -1.30 3.16
CA VAL A 39 -2.11 -2.21 3.20
C VAL A 39 -0.95 -1.63 2.39
N TYR A 40 -1.18 -1.20 1.16
CA TYR A 40 -0.14 -0.60 0.33
C TYR A 40 0.49 0.63 0.95
N LEU A 41 -0.31 1.53 1.54
CA LEU A 41 0.20 2.69 2.25
C LEU A 41 1.06 2.27 3.47
N ARG A 42 0.61 1.28 4.25
CA ARG A 42 1.36 0.81 5.42
C ARG A 42 2.70 0.17 5.03
N VAL A 43 2.71 -0.70 4.02
CA VAL A 43 3.95 -1.30 3.48
C VAL A 43 4.89 -0.21 2.95
N SER A 44 4.35 0.81 2.28
CA SER A 44 5.13 1.93 1.76
C SER A 44 5.78 2.77 2.86
N GLN A 45 5.13 2.92 4.03
CA GLN A 45 5.69 3.59 5.21
C GLN A 45 6.88 2.82 5.77
N ILE A 46 6.79 1.49 5.84
CA ILE A 46 7.86 0.62 6.36
C ILE A 46 9.06 0.64 5.40
N ASN A 47 8.81 0.49 4.10
CA ASN A 47 9.85 0.43 3.07
C ASN A 47 10.43 1.82 2.69
N GLY A 48 9.84 2.92 3.15
CA GLY A 48 10.29 4.27 2.84
C GLY A 48 10.13 4.69 1.37
N CYS A 49 9.14 4.13 0.65
CA CYS A 49 8.90 4.47 -0.76
C CYS A 49 8.08 5.77 -0.89
N ALA A 50 8.75 6.93 -1.03
CA ALA A 50 8.07 8.23 -1.17
C ALA A 50 7.05 8.31 -2.33
N PHE A 51 7.38 7.71 -3.48
CA PHE A 51 6.46 7.63 -4.63
C PHE A 51 5.18 6.87 -4.27
N CYS A 52 5.33 5.69 -3.64
CA CYS A 52 4.22 4.84 -3.24
C CYS A 52 3.37 5.52 -2.15
N LEU A 53 4.01 6.21 -1.19
CA LEU A 53 3.31 7.00 -0.16
C LEU A 53 2.39 8.05 -0.77
N GLU A 54 2.87 8.82 -1.75
CA GLU A 54 2.07 9.83 -2.44
C GLU A 54 0.91 9.18 -3.22
N MET A 55 1.20 8.12 -3.97
CA MET A 55 0.22 7.41 -4.80
C MET A 55 -0.94 6.84 -3.97
N HIS A 56 -0.62 6.05 -2.94
CA HIS A 56 -1.63 5.34 -2.13
C HIS A 56 -2.38 6.29 -1.19
N SER A 57 -1.71 7.29 -0.62
CA SER A 57 -2.42 8.30 0.19
C SER A 57 -3.39 9.14 -0.66
N LYS A 58 -3.04 9.44 -1.91
CA LYS A 58 -3.96 10.12 -2.85
C LYS A 58 -5.15 9.24 -3.22
N ALA A 59 -4.93 7.95 -3.45
CA ALA A 59 -6.00 6.98 -3.74
C ALA A 59 -7.01 6.88 -2.59
N LEU A 60 -6.52 6.73 -1.35
CA LEU A 60 -7.37 6.67 -0.15
C LEU A 60 -8.16 7.96 0.10
N ARG A 61 -7.53 9.14 -0.09
CA ARG A 61 -8.27 10.41 0.00
C ARG A 61 -9.37 10.50 -1.06
N LYS A 62 -9.10 10.03 -2.28
CA LYS A 62 -10.08 9.99 -3.37
C LYS A 62 -11.24 9.03 -3.09
N SER A 63 -11.00 7.93 -2.37
CA SER A 63 -12.05 6.99 -1.95
C SER A 63 -12.84 7.45 -0.72
N GLY A 64 -12.54 8.63 -0.17
CA GLY A 64 -13.28 9.21 0.95
C GLY A 64 -12.82 8.76 2.33
N VAL A 65 -11.66 8.10 2.43
CA VAL A 65 -11.09 7.74 3.73
C VAL A 65 -10.77 9.01 4.53
N PRO A 66 -11.24 9.13 5.78
CA PRO A 66 -10.99 10.31 6.59
C PRO A 66 -9.49 10.54 6.84
N GLN A 67 -9.07 11.81 6.80
CA GLN A 67 -7.65 12.18 6.99
C GLN A 67 -7.09 11.65 8.32
N HIS A 68 -7.86 11.71 9.41
CA HIS A 68 -7.44 11.21 10.73
C HIS A 68 -7.08 9.71 10.73
N LYS A 69 -7.74 8.90 9.88
CA LYS A 69 -7.41 7.48 9.74
C LYS A 69 -6.07 7.29 9.04
N LEU A 70 -5.77 8.12 8.03
CA LEU A 70 -4.48 8.12 7.35
C LEU A 70 -3.35 8.57 8.27
N ASP A 71 -3.59 9.62 9.06
CA ASP A 71 -2.63 10.15 10.03
C ASP A 71 -2.29 9.10 11.11
N ALA A 72 -3.28 8.31 11.52
CA ALA A 72 -3.12 7.26 12.53
C ALA A 72 -2.56 5.93 11.99
N LEU A 73 -2.42 5.75 10.67
CA LEU A 73 -2.08 4.45 10.08
C LEU A 73 -0.72 3.90 10.53
N ALA A 74 0.28 4.77 10.70
CA ALA A 74 1.60 4.34 11.19
C ALA A 74 1.54 3.81 12.65
N GLY A 75 0.54 4.25 13.42
CA GLY A 75 0.29 3.84 14.81
C GLY A 75 -0.97 2.97 14.97
N TRP A 76 -1.39 2.26 13.92
CA TRP A 76 -2.70 1.57 13.87
C TRP A 76 -2.97 0.62 15.05
N ARG A 77 -1.93 0.01 15.64
CA ARG A 77 -2.05 -0.95 16.75
C ARG A 77 -2.69 -0.38 18.02
N VAL A 78 -2.59 0.93 18.22
CA VAL A 78 -3.15 1.64 19.38
C VAL A 78 -4.25 2.62 18.99
N SER A 79 -4.62 2.66 17.71
CA SER A 79 -5.70 3.49 17.18
C SER A 79 -7.04 2.75 17.22
N HIS A 80 -8.11 3.49 17.50
CA HIS A 80 -9.49 3.00 17.46
C HIS A 80 -10.14 3.17 16.07
N HIS A 81 -9.43 3.74 15.09
CA HIS A 81 -9.97 4.00 13.74
C HIS A 81 -10.01 2.78 12.83
N PHE A 82 -9.43 1.65 13.26
CA PHE A 82 -9.29 0.44 12.47
C PHE A 82 -10.11 -0.70 13.04
N ASP A 83 -10.93 -1.33 12.20
CA ASP A 83 -11.73 -2.49 12.59
C ASP A 83 -10.90 -3.78 12.66
N GLU A 84 -11.51 -4.89 13.08
CA GLU A 84 -10.81 -6.17 13.21
C GLU A 84 -10.25 -6.69 11.88
N ARG A 85 -10.96 -6.46 10.77
CA ARG A 85 -10.54 -6.89 9.43
C ARG A 85 -9.32 -6.12 8.97
N GLU A 86 -9.32 -4.81 9.16
CA GLU A 86 -8.20 -3.93 8.85
C GLU A 86 -6.99 -4.24 9.72
N ARG A 87 -7.21 -4.45 11.02
CA ARG A 87 -6.15 -4.85 11.96
C ARG A 87 -5.51 -6.17 11.57
N ALA A 88 -6.30 -7.17 11.16
CA ALA A 88 -5.78 -8.45 10.68
C ALA A 88 -4.93 -8.29 9.41
N ALA A 89 -5.40 -7.51 8.44
CA ALA A 89 -4.66 -7.26 7.20
C ALA A 89 -3.36 -6.47 7.44
N LEU A 90 -3.39 -5.45 8.32
CA LEU A 90 -2.21 -4.66 8.67
C LEU A 90 -1.18 -5.49 9.46
N ALA A 91 -1.63 -6.35 10.37
CA ALA A 91 -0.74 -7.28 11.09
C ALA A 91 -0.04 -8.25 10.12
N TRP A 92 -0.79 -8.82 9.18
CA TRP A 92 -0.25 -9.70 8.15
C TRP A 92 0.74 -8.95 7.26
N ALA A 93 0.38 -7.76 6.79
CA ALA A 93 1.24 -6.95 5.92
C ALA A 93 2.57 -6.58 6.59
N GLU A 94 2.55 -6.17 7.86
CA GLU A 94 3.78 -5.93 8.63
C GLU A 94 4.63 -7.19 8.78
N SER A 95 4.01 -8.33 9.09
CA SER A 95 4.70 -9.62 9.28
C SER A 95 5.41 -10.11 8.01
N VAL A 96 4.77 -9.93 6.85
CA VAL A 96 5.33 -10.30 5.54
C VAL A 96 6.37 -9.28 5.07
N THR A 97 6.19 -7.99 5.37
CA THR A 97 7.18 -6.95 5.01
C THR A 97 8.48 -7.13 5.79
N GLU A 98 8.38 -7.45 7.07
CA GLU A 98 9.52 -7.67 7.98
C GLU A 98 9.82 -9.16 8.15
N ILE A 99 9.75 -9.95 7.07
CA ILE A 99 9.84 -11.43 7.09
C ILE A 99 11.10 -11.98 7.75
N ALA A 100 12.17 -11.19 7.84
CA ALA A 100 13.41 -11.59 8.49
C ALA A 100 13.37 -11.45 10.03
N ARG A 101 12.32 -10.80 10.57
CA ARG A 101 12.16 -10.51 12.00
C ARG A 101 11.00 -11.27 12.65
N THR A 102 10.26 -12.04 11.87
CA THR A 102 9.13 -12.89 12.26
C THR A 102 9.55 -14.34 12.40
#